data_AF-R7F0M4-F1
#
_entry.id   AF-R7F0M4-F1
#
_cell.length_a   1.000
_cell.length_b   1.000
_cell.length_c   1.000
_cell.angle_alpha   90.00
_cell.angle_beta   90.00
_cell.angle_gamma   90.00
#
_symmetry.space_group_name_H-M   'P 1'
#
loop_
_entity.id
_entity.type
_entity.pdbx_description
1 polymer ?
#
loop_
_entity_poly.entity_id
_entity_poly.type
_entity_poly.pdbx_seq_one_letter_code
_entity_poly.pdbx_strand_id
1 'polypeptide(L)'
;MKKWLVYVLGIATGFVLSIILVITISFFINKSNDLGIEGLQMFDEPGENMDYSTFKIINVLESGCALAIADDNIETVALIFPNKGQHFYNNQKIDLLDNQCAQRVGTFKYTTNWGFENSVPAVKIISDGKSSNSNKIIAVEDNTGKTLFDEPRECVSRRNFQVKKVLDSGDAIAEEIVHEFHGNILTSDLEVLILAQEGSDFYNNQVVKAPQGTCARQIGNYKYQTYGSTKVIPIIAFK
;
A
#
# COMPACT_ATOMS: atom_id res chain seq x y z
N MET A 1 3.02 16.57 67.66
CA MET A 1 3.50 16.24 66.29
C MET A 1 4.14 17.49 65.69
N LYS A 2 5.38 17.41 65.18
CA LYS A 2 6.09 18.58 64.64
C LYS A 2 5.39 19.02 63.34
N LYS A 3 4.78 20.21 63.32
CA LYS A 3 3.98 20.72 62.19
C LYS A 3 4.73 20.70 60.85
N TRP A 4 6.06 20.85 60.90
CA TRP A 4 6.97 20.72 59.77
C TRP A 4 6.92 19.35 59.08
N LEU A 5 6.70 18.27 59.84
CA LEU A 5 6.73 16.90 59.35
C LEU A 5 5.48 16.58 58.50
N VAL A 6 4.34 17.19 58.87
CA VAL A 6 3.09 17.11 58.10
C VAL A 6 3.22 17.89 56.79
N TYR A 7 3.95 19.01 56.79
CA TYR A 7 4.19 19.82 55.60
C TYR A 7 5.07 19.08 54.58
N VAL A 8 6.17 18.46 55.02
CA VAL A 8 7.05 17.68 54.15
C VAL A 8 6.33 16.45 53.57
N LEU A 9 5.50 15.78 54.38
CA LEU A 9 4.72 14.64 53.92
C LEU A 9 3.68 15.05 52.86
N GLY A 10 3.04 16.21 53.02
CA GLY A 10 2.08 16.76 52.05
C GLY A 10 2.71 17.10 50.69
N ILE A 11 3.96 17.60 50.69
CA ILE A 11 4.69 17.87 49.44
C ILE A 11 5.05 16.56 48.74
N ALA A 12 5.50 15.56 49.49
CA ALA A 12 5.86 14.26 48.92
C ALA A 12 4.64 13.56 48.31
N THR A 13 3.49 13.56 49.01
CA THR A 13 2.25 12.97 48.47
C THR A 13 1.72 13.74 47.25
N GLY A 14 1.81 15.07 47.26
CA GLY A 14 1.43 15.89 46.11
C GLY A 14 2.26 15.60 44.86
N PHE A 15 3.58 15.41 45.02
CA PHE A 15 4.49 15.06 43.92
C PHE A 15 4.24 13.65 43.37
N VAL A 16 3.92 12.69 44.23
CA VAL A 16 3.55 11.33 43.81
C VAL A 16 2.23 11.35 43.03
N LEU A 17 1.24 12.11 43.51
CA LEU A 17 -0.06 12.27 42.83
C LEU A 17 0.08 12.95 41.46
N SER A 18 0.94 13.95 41.31
CA SER A 18 1.16 14.61 40.03
C SER A 18 1.86 13.70 39.02
N ILE A 19 2.83 12.88 39.45
CA ILE A 19 3.45 11.86 38.58
C ILE A 19 2.41 10.83 38.13
N ILE A 20 1.59 10.31 39.04
CA ILE A 20 0.53 9.35 38.70
C ILE A 20 -0.46 9.97 37.71
N LEU A 21 -0.86 11.23 37.92
CA LEU A 21 -1.75 11.95 37.01
C LEU A 21 -1.16 12.05 35.60
N VAL A 22 0.12 12.43 35.47
CA VAL A 22 0.80 12.51 34.16
C VAL A 22 0.86 11.13 33.50
N ILE A 23 1.21 10.07 34.23
CA ILE A 23 1.24 8.70 33.69
C ILE A 23 -0.14 8.26 33.20
N THR A 24 -1.21 8.54 33.96
CA THR A 24 -2.57 8.19 33.53
C THR A 24 -2.99 8.97 32.29
N ILE A 25 -2.73 10.28 32.23
CA ILE A 25 -3.03 11.12 31.05
C ILE A 25 -2.23 10.62 29.84
N SER A 26 -0.94 10.33 29.98
CA SER A 26 -0.13 9.77 28.90
C SER A 26 -0.65 8.41 28.43
N PHE A 27 -1.09 7.53 29.32
CA PHE A 27 -1.67 6.24 28.95
C PHE A 27 -3.02 6.38 28.23
N PHE A 28 -3.85 7.36 28.61
CA PHE A 28 -5.11 7.64 27.92
C PHE A 28 -4.92 8.33 26.57
N ILE A 29 -3.94 9.22 26.43
CA ILE A 29 -3.60 9.87 25.16
C ILE A 29 -2.95 8.87 24.19
N ASN A 30 -2.17 7.91 24.69
CA ASN A 30 -1.51 6.89 23.87
C ASN A 30 -2.45 5.76 23.40
N LYS A 31 -3.76 5.93 23.59
CA LYS A 31 -4.81 5.04 23.07
C LYS A 31 -5.44 5.60 21.78
N SER A 32 -4.70 6.37 20.98
CA SER A 32 -5.02 6.49 19.57
C SER A 32 -4.63 5.17 18.88
N ASN A 33 -5.47 4.66 17.98
CA ASN A 33 -5.21 3.47 17.17
C ASN A 33 -4.05 3.74 16.19
N ASP A 34 -2.85 3.95 16.69
CA ASP A 34 -1.69 4.26 15.88
C ASP A 34 -1.29 2.97 15.14
N LEU A 35 -1.52 2.96 13.83
CA LEU A 35 -1.05 1.92 12.94
C LEU A 35 0.47 1.99 12.75
N GLY A 36 1.17 2.87 13.46
CA GLY A 36 2.59 3.14 13.34
C GLY A 36 2.92 3.90 12.04
N ILE A 37 1.93 4.58 11.47
CA ILE A 37 2.06 5.33 10.22
C ILE A 37 2.20 6.81 10.60
N GLU A 38 3.42 7.33 10.49
CA GLU A 38 3.69 8.74 10.77
C GLU A 38 2.79 9.66 9.93
N GLY A 39 2.21 10.69 10.57
CA GLY A 39 1.31 11.63 9.91
C GLY A 39 -0.12 11.14 9.70
N LEU A 40 -0.45 9.90 10.08
CA LEU A 40 -1.82 9.40 10.07
C LEU A 40 -2.56 9.76 11.35
N GLN A 41 -3.75 10.34 11.19
CA GLN A 41 -4.71 10.54 12.26
C GLN A 41 -6.02 9.82 11.91
N MET A 42 -6.31 8.74 12.64
CA MET A 42 -7.56 7.99 12.50
C MET A 42 -8.70 8.67 13.26
N PHE A 43 -9.92 8.53 12.76
CA PHE A 43 -11.13 8.94 13.47
C PHE A 43 -11.60 7.85 14.44
N ASP A 44 -12.32 8.24 15.48
CA ASP A 44 -12.95 7.31 16.42
C ASP A 44 -14.07 6.50 15.74
N GLU A 45 -14.82 7.17 14.86
CA GLU A 45 -15.86 6.57 14.01
C GLU A 45 -15.58 6.92 12.54
N PRO A 46 -15.91 6.01 11.59
CA PRO A 46 -15.78 6.32 10.17
C PRO A 46 -16.62 7.55 9.79
N GLY A 47 -16.04 8.41 8.97
CA GLY A 47 -16.68 9.60 8.42
C GLY A 47 -17.53 9.31 7.18
N GLU A 48 -17.67 10.33 6.35
CA GLU A 48 -18.47 10.28 5.12
C GLU A 48 -17.92 9.29 4.08
N ASN A 49 -18.81 8.86 3.18
CA ASN A 49 -18.41 8.16 1.97
C ASN A 49 -17.97 9.20 0.94
N MET A 50 -16.74 9.04 0.44
CA MET A 50 -16.20 9.90 -0.60
C MET A 50 -16.82 9.51 -1.94
N ASP A 51 -17.12 10.53 -2.74
CA ASP A 51 -17.64 10.38 -4.11
C ASP A 51 -16.48 10.08 -5.08
N TYR A 52 -15.88 8.89 -4.90
CA TYR A 52 -14.80 8.38 -5.73
C TYR A 52 -15.29 7.13 -6.48
N SER A 53 -14.95 7.03 -7.76
CA SER A 53 -15.31 5.88 -8.59
C SER A 53 -14.10 5.00 -8.93
N THR A 54 -12.93 5.62 -9.06
CA THR A 54 -11.70 4.91 -9.45
C THR A 54 -10.50 5.42 -8.68
N PHE A 55 -9.47 4.59 -8.58
CA PHE A 55 -8.18 4.96 -8.02
C PHE A 55 -7.02 4.48 -8.92
N LYS A 56 -6.04 5.34 -9.17
CA LYS A 56 -4.72 4.96 -9.67
C LYS A 56 -3.70 5.04 -8.54
N ILE A 57 -3.16 3.89 -8.14
CA ILE A 57 -2.13 3.82 -7.09
C ILE A 57 -0.85 4.49 -7.59
N ILE A 58 -0.42 5.55 -6.92
CA ILE A 58 0.83 6.24 -7.25
C ILE A 58 2.01 5.70 -6.43
N ASN A 59 1.77 5.38 -5.16
CA ASN A 59 2.81 4.87 -4.28
C ASN A 59 2.26 3.91 -3.22
N VAL A 60 2.98 2.81 -2.97
CA VAL A 60 2.68 1.89 -1.88
C VAL A 60 3.66 2.17 -0.74
N LEU A 61 3.13 2.49 0.43
CA LEU A 61 3.90 2.76 1.64
C LEU A 61 4.39 1.46 2.27
N GLU A 62 5.37 1.55 3.18
CA GLU A 62 5.89 0.40 3.92
C GLU A 62 4.82 -0.33 4.73
N SER A 63 3.82 0.40 5.23
CA SER A 63 2.66 -0.15 5.93
C SER A 63 1.73 -0.99 5.05
N GLY A 64 1.93 -0.98 3.72
CA GLY A 64 1.02 -1.59 2.74
C GLY A 64 -0.17 -0.72 2.36
N CYS A 65 -0.36 0.43 3.01
CA CYS A 65 -1.27 1.48 2.54
C CYS A 65 -0.77 2.07 1.21
N ALA A 66 -1.66 2.65 0.44
CA ALA A 66 -1.29 3.23 -0.86
C ALA A 66 -1.79 4.66 -1.00
N LEU A 67 -0.91 5.55 -1.45
CA LEU A 67 -1.32 6.84 -2.00
C LEU A 67 -1.89 6.61 -3.40
N ALA A 68 -3.04 7.21 -3.67
CA ALA A 68 -3.74 7.05 -4.93
C ALA A 68 -4.36 8.35 -5.40
N ILE A 69 -4.35 8.55 -6.72
CA ILE A 69 -5.14 9.57 -7.41
C ILE A 69 -6.54 9.02 -7.62
N ALA A 70 -7.57 9.75 -7.23
CA ALA A 70 -8.96 9.36 -7.46
C ALA A 70 -9.49 9.99 -8.76
N ASP A 71 -10.28 9.22 -9.51
CA ASP A 71 -11.02 9.66 -10.71
C ASP A 71 -10.17 10.37 -11.77
N ASP A 72 -8.91 9.92 -11.90
CA ASP A 72 -7.89 10.51 -12.78
C ASP A 72 -7.67 12.03 -12.56
N ASN A 73 -8.12 12.58 -11.42
CA ASN A 73 -7.93 13.96 -11.03
C ASN A 73 -6.69 14.08 -10.14
N ILE A 74 -5.58 14.58 -10.71
CA ILE A 74 -4.28 14.70 -10.05
C ILE A 74 -4.29 15.50 -8.73
N GLU A 75 -5.29 16.36 -8.52
CA GLU A 75 -5.46 17.13 -7.27
C GLU A 75 -6.18 16.33 -6.18
N THR A 76 -6.91 15.28 -6.56
CA THR A 76 -7.69 14.44 -5.65
C THR A 76 -6.87 13.22 -5.27
N VAL A 77 -6.04 13.37 -4.23
CA VAL A 77 -5.22 12.29 -3.68
C VAL A 77 -5.84 11.75 -2.40
N ALA A 78 -5.81 10.43 -2.20
CA ALA A 78 -6.23 9.76 -0.97
C ALA A 78 -5.20 8.72 -0.53
N LEU A 79 -5.13 8.47 0.78
CA LEU A 79 -4.46 7.30 1.33
C LEU A 79 -5.47 6.15 1.47
N ILE A 80 -5.26 5.05 0.76
CA ILE A 80 -6.12 3.87 0.78
C ILE A 80 -5.54 2.82 1.71
N PHE A 81 -6.37 2.32 2.63
CA PHE A 81 -6.05 1.15 3.43
C PHE A 81 -6.34 -0.14 2.67
N PRO A 82 -5.42 -1.13 2.69
CA PRO A 82 -5.70 -2.43 2.14
C PRO A 82 -6.79 -3.10 2.97
N ASN A 83 -7.74 -3.73 2.30
CA ASN A 83 -8.57 -4.73 2.95
C ASN A 83 -7.72 -5.95 3.32
N LYS A 84 -8.26 -6.81 4.18
CA LYS A 84 -7.56 -8.03 4.58
C LYS A 84 -7.20 -8.86 3.35
N GLY A 85 -5.93 -9.24 3.22
CA GLY A 85 -5.41 -9.99 2.09
C GLY A 85 -5.27 -9.20 0.79
N GLN A 86 -5.61 -7.90 0.77
CA GLN A 86 -5.39 -7.02 -0.38
C GLN A 86 -3.97 -6.47 -0.33
N HIS A 87 -3.29 -6.46 -1.48
CA HIS A 87 -1.94 -5.92 -1.61
C HIS A 87 -1.87 -5.05 -2.85
N PHE A 88 -1.54 -3.78 -2.64
CA PHE A 88 -1.39 -2.83 -3.72
C PHE A 88 -0.04 -2.96 -4.41
N TYR A 89 0.02 -2.47 -5.65
CA TYR A 89 1.25 -2.23 -6.39
C TYR A 89 1.16 -0.87 -7.10
N ASN A 90 2.30 -0.27 -7.42
CA ASN A 90 2.36 1.01 -8.13
C ASN A 90 1.69 0.89 -9.51
N ASN A 91 0.97 1.93 -9.92
CA ASN A 91 0.18 2.02 -11.15
C ASN A 91 -0.98 1.03 -11.26
N GLN A 92 -1.35 0.35 -10.16
CA GLN A 92 -2.59 -0.40 -10.10
C GLN A 92 -3.78 0.54 -10.30
N LYS A 93 -4.68 0.17 -11.21
CA LYS A 93 -6.00 0.78 -11.31
C LYS A 93 -7.00 -0.04 -10.52
N ILE A 94 -7.84 0.64 -9.73
CA ILE A 94 -8.92 0.06 -8.94
C ILE A 94 -10.20 0.76 -9.37
N ASP A 95 -11.14 0.00 -9.91
CA ASP A 95 -12.49 0.47 -10.19
C ASP A 95 -13.39 0.04 -9.03
N LEU A 96 -14.10 0.99 -8.42
CA LEU A 96 -15.10 0.67 -7.41
C LEU A 96 -16.36 0.15 -8.10
N LEU A 97 -16.88 -0.97 -7.59
CA LEU A 97 -18.19 -1.47 -8.02
C LEU A 97 -19.31 -0.58 -7.48
N ASP A 98 -20.49 -0.63 -8.10
CA ASP A 98 -21.67 0.16 -7.69
C ASP A 98 -22.05 0.00 -6.20
N ASN A 99 -21.70 -1.13 -5.60
CA ASN A 99 -21.97 -1.43 -4.19
C ASN A 99 -20.77 -1.18 -3.26
N GLN A 100 -19.70 -0.56 -3.79
CA GLN A 100 -18.52 -0.16 -3.06
C GLN A 100 -18.46 1.35 -2.89
N CYS A 101 -17.89 1.79 -1.77
CA CYS A 101 -17.55 3.19 -1.58
C CYS A 101 -16.24 3.33 -0.81
N ALA A 102 -15.59 4.47 -1.01
CA ALA A 102 -14.42 4.86 -0.25
C ALA A 102 -14.87 5.60 1.02
N GLN A 103 -14.95 4.89 2.15
CA GLN A 103 -15.33 5.49 3.42
C GLN A 103 -14.12 6.19 4.05
N ARG A 104 -14.26 7.46 4.42
CA ARG A 104 -13.20 8.19 5.11
C ARG A 104 -13.04 7.67 6.54
N VAL A 105 -11.82 7.31 6.91
CA VAL A 105 -11.48 6.76 8.24
C VAL A 105 -10.43 7.60 8.97
N GLY A 106 -9.90 8.64 8.32
CA GLY A 106 -8.92 9.54 8.92
C GLY A 106 -8.42 10.61 7.97
N THR A 107 -7.30 11.20 8.36
CA THR A 107 -6.53 12.16 7.57
C THR A 107 -5.05 11.76 7.63
N PHE A 108 -4.37 11.82 6.49
CA PHE A 108 -2.95 11.52 6.38
C PHE A 108 -2.18 12.74 5.93
N LYS A 109 -1.13 13.07 6.67
CA LYS A 109 -0.21 14.16 6.35
C LYS A 109 1.13 13.61 5.91
N TYR A 110 1.68 14.19 4.84
CA TYR A 110 3.00 13.82 4.34
C TYR A 110 3.73 15.02 3.76
N THR A 111 5.05 14.96 3.76
CA THR A 111 5.91 15.96 3.14
C THR A 111 6.49 15.39 1.87
N THR A 112 6.36 16.11 0.77
CA THR A 112 7.01 15.74 -0.50
C THR A 112 8.51 15.97 -0.42
N ASN A 113 9.28 15.40 -1.34
CA ASN A 113 10.74 15.62 -1.43
C ASN A 113 11.13 17.09 -1.63
N TRP A 114 10.19 17.94 -2.08
CA TRP A 114 10.39 19.39 -2.20
C TRP A 114 10.04 20.18 -0.94
N GLY A 115 9.68 19.50 0.16
CA GLY A 115 9.35 20.14 1.44
C GLY A 115 7.90 20.64 1.54
N PHE A 116 7.03 20.34 0.56
CA PHE A 116 5.61 20.71 0.66
C PHE A 116 4.87 19.73 1.56
N GLU A 117 4.28 20.26 2.63
CA GLU A 117 3.33 19.55 3.47
C GLU A 117 1.98 19.40 2.76
N ASN A 118 1.47 18.19 2.72
CA ASN A 118 0.19 17.83 2.12
C ASN A 118 -0.66 17.11 3.15
N SER A 119 -1.99 17.27 3.03
CA SER A 119 -2.96 16.62 3.88
C SER A 119 -4.05 16.02 3.01
N VAL A 120 -4.24 14.71 3.07
CA VAL A 120 -5.16 13.95 2.23
C VAL A 120 -6.12 13.11 3.08
N PRO A 121 -7.34 12.81 2.59
CA PRO A 121 -8.23 11.86 3.27
C PRO A 121 -7.59 10.48 3.32
N ALA A 122 -7.73 9.82 4.46
CA ALA A 122 -7.42 8.41 4.61
C ALA A 122 -8.73 7.61 4.51
N VAL A 123 -8.80 6.64 3.60
CA VAL A 123 -10.04 5.96 3.19
C VAL A 123 -9.89 4.44 3.22
N LYS A 124 -11.01 3.75 3.45
CA LYS A 124 -11.14 2.31 3.32
C LYS A 124 -12.26 1.97 2.33
N ILE A 125 -11.98 1.07 1.39
CA ILE A 125 -12.99 0.60 0.43
C ILE A 125 -13.86 -0.44 1.14
N ILE A 126 -15.16 -0.17 1.25
CA ILE A 126 -16.15 -1.05 1.87
C ILE A 126 -17.22 -1.47 0.86
N SER A 127 -17.82 -2.64 1.05
CA SER A 127 -18.98 -3.11 0.25
C SER A 127 -20.20 -3.23 1.15
N ASP A 128 -21.32 -2.56 0.83
CA ASP A 128 -22.61 -2.66 1.55
C ASP A 128 -22.51 -2.77 3.09
N GLY A 129 -21.67 -1.92 3.71
CA GLY A 129 -21.51 -1.85 5.17
C GLY A 129 -20.70 -2.99 5.81
N LYS A 130 -20.03 -3.86 5.05
CA LYS A 130 -19.07 -4.83 5.57
C LYS A 130 -17.72 -4.73 4.87
N SER A 131 -16.66 -4.66 5.67
CA SER A 131 -15.28 -4.84 5.22
C SER A 131 -15.16 -6.21 4.55
N SER A 132 -14.75 -6.24 3.28
CA SER A 132 -14.50 -7.49 2.56
C SER A 132 -13.49 -8.33 3.34
N ASN A 133 -13.91 -9.53 3.75
CA ASN A 133 -13.10 -10.50 4.46
C ASN A 133 -12.55 -11.49 3.43
N SER A 134 -11.23 -11.50 3.23
CA SER A 134 -10.57 -12.78 2.97
C SER A 134 -9.20 -12.84 3.63
N ASN A 135 -9.06 -13.93 4.39
CA ASN A 135 -7.90 -14.71 4.81
C ASN A 135 -6.64 -14.02 5.37
N LYS A 136 -6.31 -14.51 6.57
CA LYS A 136 -5.04 -14.36 7.27
C LYS A 136 -3.96 -14.97 6.37
N ILE A 137 -2.74 -14.41 6.34
CA ILE A 137 -1.47 -15.15 6.43
C ILE A 137 -0.27 -14.19 6.46
N ILE A 138 0.76 -14.69 7.11
CA ILE A 138 2.05 -14.15 7.51
C ILE A 138 2.91 -13.91 6.27
N ALA A 139 3.43 -12.70 6.11
CA ALA A 139 4.46 -12.41 5.13
C ALA A 139 5.75 -13.14 5.52
N VAL A 140 6.21 -14.06 4.67
CA VAL A 140 7.61 -14.47 4.67
C VAL A 140 8.31 -13.49 3.74
N GLU A 141 8.84 -12.42 4.31
CA GLU A 141 9.76 -11.54 3.58
C GLU A 141 11.10 -12.26 3.51
N ASP A 142 11.41 -12.84 2.35
CA ASP A 142 12.79 -13.21 2.04
C ASP A 142 13.55 -11.95 1.66
N ASN A 143 14.88 -11.92 1.93
CA ASN A 143 15.79 -10.80 1.62
C ASN A 143 15.87 -10.41 0.12
N THR A 144 15.05 -11.02 -0.73
CA THR A 144 14.94 -10.75 -2.16
C THR A 144 13.93 -9.65 -2.49
N GLY A 145 13.16 -9.15 -1.50
CA GLY A 145 12.10 -8.15 -1.73
C GLY A 145 10.84 -8.74 -2.37
N LYS A 146 10.76 -10.06 -2.55
CA LYS A 146 9.60 -10.78 -3.07
C LYS A 146 8.68 -11.22 -1.92
N THR A 147 7.38 -11.10 -2.13
CA THR A 147 6.34 -11.64 -1.25
C THR A 147 5.37 -12.43 -2.12
N LEU A 148 5.41 -13.75 -2.06
CA LEU A 148 4.51 -14.62 -2.83
C LEU A 148 3.21 -14.89 -2.07
N PHE A 149 2.13 -15.13 -2.81
CA PHE A 149 0.83 -15.49 -2.27
C PHE A 149 0.57 -16.98 -2.45
N ASP A 150 -0.19 -17.58 -1.52
CA ASP A 150 -0.57 -19.00 -1.60
C ASP A 150 -1.42 -19.29 -2.84
N GLU A 151 -2.28 -18.34 -3.21
CA GLU A 151 -3.17 -18.44 -4.36
C GLU A 151 -3.04 -17.21 -5.28
N PRO A 152 -3.13 -17.40 -6.61
CA PRO A 152 -3.21 -16.31 -7.58
C PRO A 152 -4.43 -15.44 -7.34
N ARG A 153 -4.26 -14.13 -7.46
CA ARG A 153 -5.30 -13.14 -7.25
C ARG A 153 -5.84 -12.61 -8.58
N GLU A 154 -6.21 -11.34 -8.60
CA GLU A 154 -6.86 -10.66 -9.72
C GLU A 154 -6.03 -10.73 -11.00
N CYS A 155 -6.75 -10.66 -12.13
CA CYS A 155 -6.16 -10.50 -13.45
C CYS A 155 -5.54 -9.10 -13.56
N VAL A 156 -4.22 -9.03 -13.61
CA VAL A 156 -3.45 -7.80 -13.78
C VAL A 156 -3.53 -7.31 -15.23
N SER A 157 -3.37 -8.23 -16.19
CA SER A 157 -3.51 -7.92 -17.62
C SER A 157 -3.73 -9.18 -18.46
N ARG A 158 -4.26 -9.00 -19.67
CA ARG A 158 -4.36 -10.02 -20.72
C ARG A 158 -3.43 -9.77 -21.90
N ARG A 159 -2.57 -8.74 -21.81
CA ARG A 159 -1.68 -8.30 -22.89
C ARG A 159 -0.31 -8.97 -22.78
N ASN A 160 0.49 -8.77 -23.82
CA ASN A 160 1.89 -9.18 -23.84
C ASN A 160 2.73 -8.22 -23.02
N PHE A 161 3.94 -8.64 -22.66
CA PHE A 161 4.89 -7.83 -21.90
C PHE A 161 6.22 -7.75 -22.63
N GLN A 162 6.87 -6.60 -22.57
CA GLN A 162 8.24 -6.43 -23.04
C GLN A 162 9.20 -6.42 -21.84
N VAL A 163 10.20 -7.30 -21.86
CA VAL A 163 11.25 -7.32 -20.84
C VAL A 163 12.07 -6.04 -20.92
N LYS A 164 12.11 -5.29 -19.82
CA LYS A 164 12.89 -4.07 -19.68
C LYS A 164 14.29 -4.37 -19.14
N LYS A 165 14.36 -5.27 -18.16
CA LYS A 165 15.59 -5.64 -17.47
C LYS A 165 15.51 -7.06 -16.94
N VAL A 166 16.57 -7.82 -17.15
CA VAL A 166 16.82 -9.10 -16.47
C VAL A 166 17.61 -8.84 -15.19
N LEU A 167 17.19 -9.45 -14.08
CA LEU A 167 17.84 -9.37 -12.78
C LEU A 167 18.93 -10.44 -12.67
N ASP A 168 19.84 -10.28 -11.70
CA ASP A 168 20.92 -11.25 -11.44
C ASP A 168 20.38 -12.65 -11.06
N SER A 169 19.14 -12.71 -10.56
CA SER A 169 18.43 -13.97 -10.30
C SER A 169 17.94 -14.69 -11.57
N GLY A 170 18.01 -14.03 -12.72
CA GLY A 170 17.40 -14.47 -13.98
C GLY A 170 15.95 -14.01 -14.16
N ASP A 171 15.27 -13.52 -13.12
CA ASP A 171 13.91 -12.98 -13.26
C ASP A 171 13.88 -11.71 -14.11
N ALA A 172 12.73 -11.40 -14.71
CA ALA A 172 12.58 -10.26 -15.59
C ALA A 172 11.60 -9.22 -15.05
N ILE A 173 12.03 -7.96 -15.02
CA ILE A 173 11.12 -6.81 -14.95
C ILE A 173 10.64 -6.52 -16.36
N ALA A 174 9.32 -6.51 -16.56
CA ALA A 174 8.70 -6.30 -17.86
C ALA A 174 7.58 -5.26 -17.80
N GLU A 175 7.29 -4.60 -18.91
CA GLU A 175 6.21 -3.63 -19.06
C GLU A 175 5.12 -4.17 -19.97
N GLU A 176 3.86 -3.91 -19.63
CA GLU A 176 2.72 -4.30 -20.46
C GLU A 176 2.75 -3.55 -21.79
N ILE A 177 2.61 -4.29 -22.90
CA ILE A 177 2.53 -3.73 -24.25
C ILE A 177 1.09 -3.26 -24.51
N VAL A 178 0.91 -1.96 -24.77
CA VAL A 178 -0.39 -1.37 -25.14
C VAL A 178 -0.65 -1.47 -26.63
N HIS A 179 0.37 -1.20 -27.44
CA HIS A 179 0.23 -1.17 -28.87
C HIS A 179 1.56 -1.50 -29.56
N GLU A 180 1.48 -2.17 -30.70
CA GLU A 180 2.63 -2.44 -31.56
C GLU A 180 2.35 -1.80 -32.92
N PHE A 181 3.17 -0.84 -33.33
CA PHE A 181 2.99 -0.14 -34.60
C PHE A 181 4.31 -0.04 -35.37
N HIS A 182 4.33 -0.64 -36.57
CA HIS A 182 5.47 -0.58 -37.49
C HIS A 182 6.80 -1.00 -36.84
N GLY A 183 6.77 -2.04 -35.98
CA GLY A 183 7.94 -2.52 -35.25
C GLY A 183 8.30 -1.72 -34.00
N ASN A 184 7.58 -0.64 -33.67
CA ASN A 184 7.71 0.08 -32.40
C ASN A 184 6.73 -0.49 -31.39
N ILE A 185 7.21 -0.70 -30.16
CA ILE A 185 6.42 -1.19 -29.04
C ILE A 185 6.12 0.01 -28.13
N LEU A 186 4.83 0.24 -27.87
CA LEU A 186 4.36 1.20 -26.88
C LEU A 186 3.93 0.43 -25.64
N THR A 187 4.57 0.71 -24.51
CA THR A 187 4.28 0.11 -23.21
C THR A 187 3.40 1.01 -22.35
N SER A 188 2.73 0.45 -21.35
CA SER A 188 2.05 1.20 -20.28
C SER A 188 2.95 1.37 -19.07
N ASP A 189 2.47 2.14 -18.08
CA ASP A 189 3.14 2.29 -16.78
C ASP A 189 3.09 1.00 -15.92
N LEU A 190 2.41 -0.06 -16.38
CA LEU A 190 2.30 -1.33 -15.67
C LEU A 190 3.59 -2.14 -15.83
N GLU A 191 4.46 -2.01 -14.85
CA GLU A 191 5.63 -2.88 -14.66
C GLU A 191 5.25 -4.11 -13.85
N VAL A 192 5.82 -5.27 -14.19
CA VAL A 192 5.59 -6.55 -13.51
C VAL A 192 6.90 -7.30 -13.33
N LEU A 193 6.97 -8.20 -12.34
CA LEU A 193 8.05 -9.18 -12.24
C LEU A 193 7.56 -10.53 -12.81
N ILE A 194 8.31 -11.09 -13.75
CA ILE A 194 8.12 -12.43 -14.30
C ILE A 194 9.24 -13.31 -13.76
N LEU A 195 8.87 -14.36 -13.02
CA LEU A 195 9.83 -15.27 -12.42
C LEU A 195 10.47 -16.16 -13.50
N ALA A 196 11.78 -16.35 -13.41
CA ALA A 196 12.48 -17.33 -14.24
C ALA A 196 12.01 -18.74 -13.89
N GLN A 197 11.74 -19.53 -14.92
CA GLN A 197 11.50 -20.96 -14.84
C GLN A 197 12.73 -21.74 -15.32
N GLU A 198 12.81 -23.02 -14.98
CA GLU A 198 13.91 -23.86 -15.45
C GLU A 198 13.97 -23.87 -16.98
N GLY A 199 15.09 -23.39 -17.54
CA GLY A 199 15.28 -23.23 -18.99
C GLY A 199 14.75 -21.93 -19.60
N SER A 200 14.26 -20.96 -18.81
CA SER A 200 13.93 -19.62 -19.31
C SER A 200 15.13 -18.68 -19.25
N ASP A 201 15.66 -18.30 -20.40
CA ASP A 201 16.71 -17.27 -20.51
C ASP A 201 16.08 -15.96 -21.00
N PHE A 202 15.63 -15.13 -20.05
CA PHE A 202 15.12 -13.80 -20.40
C PHE A 202 16.25 -12.92 -20.97
N TYR A 203 15.89 -12.02 -21.89
CA TYR A 203 16.79 -10.98 -22.39
C TYR A 203 16.06 -9.65 -22.58
N ASN A 204 16.80 -8.55 -22.54
CA ASN A 204 16.22 -7.21 -22.69
C ASN A 204 15.50 -7.06 -24.04
N ASN A 205 14.35 -6.38 -24.02
CA ASN A 205 13.43 -6.17 -25.13
C ASN A 205 12.71 -7.44 -25.64
N GLN A 206 12.87 -8.58 -24.98
CA GLN A 206 12.09 -9.78 -25.30
C GLN A 206 10.60 -9.54 -25.10
N VAL A 207 9.78 -9.99 -26.05
CA VAL A 207 8.32 -10.01 -25.90
C VAL A 207 7.87 -11.33 -25.28
N VAL A 208 7.34 -11.26 -24.06
CA VAL A 208 6.67 -12.37 -23.38
C VAL A 208 5.20 -12.34 -23.76
N LYS A 209 4.77 -13.35 -24.53
CA LYS A 209 3.40 -13.43 -25.03
C LYS A 209 2.46 -14.03 -23.98
N ALA A 210 1.33 -13.39 -23.75
CA ALA A 210 0.26 -13.98 -22.95
C ALA A 210 -0.38 -15.14 -23.72
N PRO A 211 -0.42 -16.36 -23.18
CA PRO A 211 -1.11 -17.48 -23.82
C PRO A 211 -2.59 -17.17 -24.03
N GLN A 212 -3.15 -17.59 -25.17
CA GLN A 212 -4.56 -17.38 -25.47
C GLN A 212 -5.46 -17.99 -24.39
N GLY A 213 -6.47 -17.24 -23.95
CA GLY A 213 -7.42 -17.67 -22.93
C GLY A 213 -6.91 -17.57 -21.49
N THR A 214 -5.63 -17.23 -21.27
CA THR A 214 -5.07 -16.98 -19.94
C THR A 214 -5.03 -15.49 -19.63
N CYS A 215 -4.79 -15.18 -18.35
CA CYS A 215 -4.45 -13.84 -17.93
C CYS A 215 -3.22 -13.85 -17.01
N ALA A 216 -2.47 -12.74 -17.02
CA ALA A 216 -1.43 -12.51 -16.04
C ALA A 216 -2.10 -12.25 -14.69
N ARG A 217 -2.06 -13.23 -13.79
CA ARG A 217 -2.58 -13.10 -12.42
C ARG A 217 -1.47 -12.72 -11.47
N GLN A 218 -1.79 -11.84 -10.52
CA GLN A 218 -0.88 -11.48 -9.44
C GLN A 218 -0.68 -12.69 -8.52
N ILE A 219 0.55 -13.16 -8.40
CA ILE A 219 0.97 -14.26 -7.50
C ILE A 219 1.88 -13.77 -6.37
N GLY A 220 2.14 -12.47 -6.31
CA GLY A 220 2.96 -11.85 -5.28
C GLY A 220 3.22 -10.38 -5.57
N ASN A 221 4.04 -9.76 -4.73
CA ASN A 221 4.59 -8.43 -4.91
C ASN A 221 6.12 -8.48 -4.86
N TYR A 222 6.76 -7.62 -5.65
CA TYR A 222 8.19 -7.40 -5.63
C TYR A 222 8.47 -5.94 -5.28
N LYS A 223 9.19 -5.73 -4.17
CA LYS A 223 9.65 -4.43 -3.70
C LYS A 223 11.11 -4.26 -4.08
N TYR A 224 11.45 -3.15 -4.72
CA TYR A 224 12.84 -2.81 -5.05
C TYR A 224 13.10 -1.31 -5.00
N GLN A 225 14.36 -0.92 -4.74
CA GLN A 225 14.76 0.48 -4.68
C GLN A 225 15.07 1.02 -6.08
N THR A 226 14.53 2.19 -6.39
CA THR A 226 14.78 2.92 -7.65
C THR A 226 14.88 4.41 -7.35
N TYR A 227 16.00 5.04 -7.72
CA TYR A 227 16.22 6.49 -7.53
C TYR A 227 15.90 7.02 -6.12
N GLY A 228 16.16 6.22 -5.08
CA GLY A 228 15.91 6.60 -3.68
C GLY A 228 14.45 6.44 -3.22
N SER A 229 13.58 5.84 -4.04
CA SER A 229 12.23 5.44 -3.64
C SER A 229 12.01 3.94 -3.77
N THR A 230 11.19 3.38 -2.89
CA THR A 230 10.72 2.00 -2.99
C THR A 230 9.65 1.92 -4.08
N LYS A 231 9.83 1.03 -5.05
CA LYS A 231 8.82 0.67 -6.04
C LYS A 231 8.29 -0.73 -5.74
N VAL A 232 6.98 -0.91 -5.82
CA VAL A 232 6.27 -2.17 -5.60
C VAL A 232 5.54 -2.56 -6.87
N ILE A 233 5.90 -3.70 -7.45
CA ILE A 233 5.29 -4.21 -8.70
C ILE A 233 4.70 -5.61 -8.46
N PRO A 234 3.65 -6.02 -9.19
CA PRO A 234 3.08 -7.34 -9.04
C PRO A 234 4.04 -8.39 -9.64
N ILE A 235 4.20 -9.50 -8.94
CA ILE A 235 4.76 -10.73 -9.50
C ILE A 235 3.62 -11.44 -10.23
N ILE A 236 3.80 -11.79 -11.49
CA ILE A 236 2.74 -12.39 -12.30
C ILE A 236 3.04 -13.82 -12.73
N ALA A 237 1.97 -14.60 -12.94
CA ALA A 237 2.00 -15.84 -13.69
C ALA A 237 0.78 -15.91 -14.62
N PHE A 238 0.95 -16.48 -15.81
CA PHE A 238 -0.16 -16.73 -16.73
C PHE A 238 -0.95 -17.93 -16.25
N LYS A 239 -2.25 -17.72 -15.96
CA LYS A 239 -3.18 -18.75 -15.49
C LYS A 239 -4.58 -18.53 -16.06
#